data_AF-A0A1X2D9U7-F1
#
_entry.id   AF-A0A1X2D9U7-F1
#
_cell.length_a   1.000
_cell.length_b   1.000
_cell.length_c   1.000
_cell.angle_alpha   90.00
_cell.angle_beta   90.00
_cell.angle_gamma   90.00
#
_symmetry.space_group_name_H-M   'P 1'
#
loop_
_entity.id
_entity.type
_entity.pdbx_description
1 polymer ?
#
loop_
_entity_poly.entity_id
_entity_poly.type
_entity_poly.pdbx_seq_one_letter_code
_entity_poly.pdbx_strand_id
1 'polypeptide(L)'
;MSVGESLLDTFPGRLFIEDMRSRGGLAVPVRLIRAATRAVSGYLYSDRYLEVANLDVDDPELRSYDVAGLAALTGLATFGSPQIHQGTIGELRAPRIGNREPLSVLPAGAFWTSTPITEDEDSWTLCGENLRREMPRWEVHFDVSRARVARIDSARDWADLIDANTVTAGGRKYPDWPAIAETCDAVHLSAAGLLLAHPNIATTRFGCYVGVGEWSTVSTAWLREPPNWRLAPMPRPE
;
A
#
# COMPACT_ATOMS: atom_id res chain seq x y z
N MET A 1 19.73 -19.56 4.75
CA MET A 1 19.53 -18.34 3.94
C MET A 1 18.02 -18.20 3.74
N SER A 2 17.40 -17.20 4.37
CA SER A 2 15.99 -16.87 4.07
C SER A 2 15.95 -16.41 2.62
N VAL A 3 15.27 -17.15 1.75
CA VAL A 3 14.99 -16.68 0.39
C VAL A 3 14.18 -15.39 0.56
N GLY A 4 14.78 -14.26 0.16
CA GLY A 4 14.11 -12.97 0.20
C GLY A 4 12.91 -12.98 -0.76
N GLU A 5 11.89 -12.18 -0.45
CA GLU A 5 10.78 -11.97 -1.37
C GLU A 5 11.27 -11.28 -2.65
N SER A 6 10.64 -11.60 -3.78
CA SER A 6 10.98 -11.05 -5.08
C SER A 6 9.76 -10.37 -5.70
N LEU A 7 9.97 -9.25 -6.40
CA LEU A 7 8.93 -8.63 -7.22
C LEU A 7 8.54 -9.56 -8.39
N LEU A 8 9.42 -10.46 -8.83
CA LEU A 8 9.13 -11.44 -9.87
C LEU A 8 8.15 -12.54 -9.41
N ASP A 9 7.87 -12.63 -8.12
CA ASP A 9 6.95 -13.62 -7.56
C ASP A 9 5.48 -13.23 -7.71
N THR A 10 5.16 -11.96 -7.99
CA THR A 10 3.78 -11.46 -8.09
C THR A 10 3.52 -10.82 -9.44
N PHE A 11 2.27 -10.85 -9.91
CA PHE A 11 1.90 -10.18 -11.16
C PHE A 11 2.13 -8.66 -11.11
N PRO A 12 1.75 -7.94 -10.03
CA PRO A 12 2.09 -6.53 -9.88
C PRO A 12 3.60 -6.28 -9.91
N GLY A 13 4.40 -7.07 -9.19
CA GLY A 13 5.85 -6.86 -9.15
C GLY A 13 6.51 -7.08 -10.52
N ARG A 14 6.07 -8.07 -11.29
CA ARG A 14 6.52 -8.26 -12.69
C ARG A 14 6.13 -7.09 -13.60
N LEU A 15 4.89 -6.60 -13.51
CA LEU A 15 4.44 -5.43 -14.27
C LEU A 15 5.25 -4.18 -13.93
N PHE A 16 5.61 -4.01 -12.66
CA PHE A 16 6.49 -2.94 -12.22
C PHE A 16 7.90 -3.07 -12.83
N ILE A 17 8.50 -4.27 -12.78
CA ILE A 17 9.82 -4.52 -13.38
C ILE A 17 9.82 -4.21 -14.87
N GLU A 18 8.79 -4.63 -15.61
CA GLU A 18 8.67 -4.32 -17.05
C GLU A 18 8.59 -2.81 -17.33
N ASP A 19 7.85 -2.06 -16.50
CA ASP A 19 7.76 -0.60 -16.61
C ASP A 19 9.10 0.08 -16.31
N MET A 20 9.84 -0.41 -15.31
CA MET A 20 11.17 0.09 -14.96
C MET A 20 12.22 -0.26 -16.00
N ARG A 21 12.18 -1.46 -16.57
CA ARG A 21 13.06 -1.88 -17.66
C ARG A 21 12.85 -1.02 -18.91
N SER A 22 11.59 -0.78 -19.27
CA SER A 22 11.24 -0.08 -20.51
C SER A 22 11.46 1.43 -20.45
N ARG A 23 11.28 2.04 -19.27
CA ARG A 23 11.21 3.50 -19.12
C ARG A 23 12.16 4.07 -18.07
N GLY A 24 12.84 3.22 -17.31
CA GLY A 24 13.72 3.62 -16.22
C GLY A 24 13.03 4.36 -15.08
N GLY A 25 13.85 5.03 -14.26
CA GLY A 25 13.40 5.91 -13.18
C GLY A 25 13.42 5.30 -11.77
N LEU A 26 14.23 4.26 -11.55
CA LEU A 26 14.42 3.65 -10.22
C LEU A 26 14.96 4.62 -9.15
N ALA A 27 15.55 5.74 -9.55
CA ALA A 27 16.04 6.76 -8.63
C ALA A 27 15.03 7.89 -8.34
N VAL A 28 13.82 7.84 -8.92
CA VAL A 28 12.83 8.94 -8.87
C VAL A 28 11.60 8.49 -8.06
N PRO A 29 11.41 8.98 -6.82
CA PRO A 29 10.31 8.56 -5.95
C PRO A 29 8.91 8.63 -6.59
N VAL A 30 8.60 9.74 -7.25
CA VAL A 30 7.35 9.94 -7.99
C VAL A 30 7.14 8.84 -9.04
N ARG A 31 8.21 8.46 -9.74
CA ARG A 31 8.15 7.45 -10.79
C ARG A 31 7.92 6.06 -10.20
N LEU A 32 8.60 5.73 -9.11
CA LEU A 32 8.44 4.46 -8.39
C LEU A 32 7.01 4.27 -7.91
N ILE A 33 6.44 5.25 -7.20
CA ILE A 33 5.08 5.15 -6.66
C ILE A 33 4.05 5.07 -7.78
N ARG A 34 4.20 5.91 -8.82
CA ARG A 34 3.30 5.90 -9.99
C ARG A 34 3.38 4.56 -10.74
N ALA A 35 4.56 3.98 -10.88
CA ALA A 35 4.74 2.68 -11.52
C ALA A 35 4.12 1.55 -10.68
N ALA A 36 4.33 1.57 -9.36
CA ALA A 36 3.77 0.58 -8.45
C ALA A 36 2.24 0.56 -8.49
N THR A 37 1.60 1.72 -8.39
CA THR A 37 0.13 1.79 -8.50
C THR A 37 -0.36 1.38 -9.88
N ARG A 38 0.28 1.82 -10.97
CA ARG A 38 -0.10 1.38 -12.33
C ARG A 38 0.01 -0.13 -12.51
N ALA A 39 1.00 -0.76 -11.89
CA ALA A 39 1.16 -2.21 -11.94
C ALA A 39 0.02 -2.93 -11.20
N VAL A 40 -0.39 -2.43 -10.03
CA VAL A 40 -1.56 -2.96 -9.31
C VAL A 40 -2.85 -2.74 -10.10
N SER A 41 -3.12 -1.53 -10.59
CA SER A 41 -4.33 -1.26 -11.39
C SER A 41 -4.33 -2.10 -12.68
N GLY A 42 -3.17 -2.28 -13.32
CA GLY A 42 -3.03 -3.15 -14.49
C GLY A 42 -3.32 -4.62 -14.17
N TYR A 43 -2.90 -5.10 -13.00
CA TYR A 43 -3.21 -6.44 -12.53
C TYR A 43 -4.70 -6.64 -12.21
N LEU A 44 -5.34 -5.67 -11.55
CA LEU A 44 -6.71 -5.81 -11.05
C LEU A 44 -7.79 -5.49 -12.09
N TYR A 45 -7.54 -4.54 -12.99
CA TYR A 45 -8.57 -3.95 -13.85
C TYR A 45 -8.27 -4.10 -15.34
N SER A 46 -7.24 -4.87 -15.71
CA SER A 46 -6.93 -5.16 -17.12
C SER A 46 -6.34 -6.57 -17.29
N ASP A 47 -6.11 -6.97 -18.53
CA ASP A 47 -5.50 -8.23 -18.93
C ASP A 47 -3.96 -8.15 -18.99
N ARG A 48 -3.35 -7.04 -18.55
CA ARG A 48 -1.90 -6.82 -18.62
C ARG A 48 -1.07 -7.85 -17.86
N TYR A 49 -1.65 -8.56 -16.88
CA TYR A 49 -0.95 -9.67 -16.22
C TYR A 49 -0.54 -10.78 -17.22
N LEU A 50 -1.24 -10.91 -18.35
CA LEU A 50 -0.88 -11.83 -19.44
C LEU A 50 0.42 -11.44 -20.14
N GLU A 51 0.75 -10.15 -20.18
CA GLU A 51 2.02 -9.62 -20.76
C GLU A 51 3.24 -10.18 -20.01
N VAL A 52 3.07 -10.48 -18.71
CA VAL A 52 4.17 -10.84 -17.81
C VAL A 52 4.06 -12.25 -17.21
N ALA A 53 3.04 -13.01 -17.60
CA ALA A 53 2.79 -14.34 -17.06
C ALA A 53 3.94 -15.31 -17.31
N ASN A 54 4.59 -15.18 -18.46
CA ASN A 54 5.64 -16.09 -18.93
C ASN A 54 7.03 -15.44 -18.97
N LEU A 55 7.28 -14.39 -18.17
CA LEU A 55 8.64 -13.86 -18.04
C LEU A 55 9.58 -14.93 -17.52
N ASP A 56 10.77 -15.00 -18.12
CA ASP A 56 11.85 -15.84 -17.64
C ASP A 56 12.42 -15.22 -16.36
N VAL A 57 11.96 -15.69 -15.20
CA VAL A 57 12.37 -15.14 -13.91
C VAL A 57 13.84 -15.39 -13.58
N ASP A 58 14.52 -16.25 -14.33
CA ASP A 58 15.95 -16.51 -14.18
C ASP A 58 16.81 -15.69 -15.15
N ASP A 59 16.18 -14.87 -16.01
CA ASP A 59 16.86 -13.90 -16.84
C ASP A 59 17.70 -12.93 -15.97
N PRO A 60 19.02 -12.82 -16.21
CA PRO A 60 19.91 -11.99 -15.38
C PRO A 60 19.54 -10.51 -15.37
N GLU A 61 19.00 -9.99 -16.47
CA GLU A 61 18.58 -8.59 -16.56
C GLU A 61 17.35 -8.36 -15.67
N LEU A 62 16.33 -9.21 -15.77
CA LEU A 62 15.13 -9.12 -14.91
C LEU A 62 15.48 -9.27 -13.43
N ARG A 63 16.39 -10.18 -13.08
CA ARG A 63 16.92 -10.32 -11.70
C ARG A 63 17.61 -9.05 -11.22
N SER A 64 18.34 -8.35 -12.10
CA SER A 64 18.98 -7.08 -11.73
C SER A 64 17.96 -5.98 -11.44
N TYR A 65 16.89 -5.90 -12.23
CA TYR A 65 15.78 -4.97 -12.00
C TYR A 65 14.94 -5.33 -10.77
N ASP A 66 14.77 -6.61 -10.47
CA ASP A 66 14.14 -7.08 -9.24
C ASP A 66 14.88 -6.57 -8.00
N VAL A 67 16.19 -6.83 -7.92
CA VAL A 67 17.02 -6.41 -6.78
C VAL A 67 17.07 -4.88 -6.67
N ALA A 68 17.34 -4.18 -7.78
CA ALA A 68 17.43 -2.72 -7.77
C ALA A 68 16.07 -2.05 -7.50
N GLY A 69 15.00 -2.60 -8.07
CA GLY A 69 13.62 -2.14 -7.88
C GLY A 69 13.16 -2.29 -6.45
N LEU A 70 13.37 -3.47 -5.86
CA LEU A 70 13.00 -3.72 -4.47
C LEU A 70 13.80 -2.81 -3.52
N ALA A 71 15.12 -2.68 -3.72
CA ALA A 71 15.95 -1.78 -2.93
C ALA A 71 15.47 -0.32 -3.03
N ALA A 72 15.11 0.14 -4.23
CA ALA A 72 14.59 1.48 -4.45
C ALA A 72 13.25 1.70 -3.75
N LEU A 73 12.32 0.74 -3.83
CA LEU A 73 11.00 0.82 -3.18
C LEU A 73 11.11 0.80 -1.65
N THR A 74 11.94 -0.07 -1.08
CA THR A 74 12.18 -0.15 0.37
C THR A 74 12.91 1.08 0.90
N GLY A 75 13.72 1.74 0.08
CA GLY A 75 14.39 3.00 0.42
C GLY A 75 13.46 4.22 0.50
N LEU A 76 12.19 4.10 0.08
CA LEU A 76 11.24 5.21 0.13
C LEU A 76 10.75 5.45 1.57
N ALA A 77 10.91 6.69 2.04
CA ALA A 77 10.30 7.14 3.29
C ALA A 77 8.79 7.39 3.09
N THR A 78 7.98 6.33 3.10
CA THR A 78 6.53 6.42 2.82
C THR A 78 5.66 6.64 4.06
N PHE A 79 6.22 6.55 5.25
CA PHE A 79 5.51 6.83 6.50
C PHE A 79 6.30 7.81 7.35
N GLY A 80 5.63 8.89 7.74
CA GLY A 80 6.20 9.97 8.51
C GLY A 80 5.15 11.04 8.74
N SER A 81 5.56 12.15 9.35
CA SER A 81 4.69 13.29 9.57
C SER A 81 5.21 14.49 8.77
N PRO A 82 4.35 15.21 8.02
CA PRO A 82 2.91 14.99 7.87
C PRO A 82 2.55 13.82 6.93
N GLN A 83 1.29 13.38 7.02
CA GLN A 83 0.60 12.64 5.95
C GLN A 83 -0.54 13.50 5.38
N ILE A 84 -1.09 13.17 4.21
CA ILE A 84 -2.13 14.01 3.58
C ILE A 84 -3.50 13.37 3.73
N HIS A 85 -4.51 14.15 4.10
CA HIS A 85 -5.91 13.75 4.03
C HIS A 85 -6.65 14.61 2.99
N GLN A 86 -7.53 14.00 2.22
CA GLN A 86 -8.43 14.69 1.31
C GLN A 86 -9.87 14.49 1.77
N GLY A 87 -10.57 15.59 2.01
CA GLY A 87 -11.94 15.59 2.49
C GLY A 87 -12.22 16.70 3.48
N THR A 88 -13.51 17.00 3.70
CA THR A 88 -13.93 17.95 4.72
C THR A 88 -13.74 17.34 6.10
N ILE A 89 -12.89 17.95 6.92
CA ILE A 89 -12.75 17.59 8.32
C ILE A 89 -13.60 18.56 9.15
N GLY A 90 -14.64 18.03 9.80
CA GLY A 90 -15.40 18.74 10.82
C GLY A 90 -14.75 18.56 12.19
N GLU A 91 -15.33 17.70 13.03
CA GLU A 91 -14.69 17.18 14.23
C GLU A 91 -14.14 15.77 13.94
N LEU A 92 -12.84 15.56 14.19
CA LEU A 92 -12.27 14.21 14.14
C LEU A 92 -12.78 13.46 15.37
N ARG A 93 -13.48 12.35 15.13
CA ARG A 93 -13.90 11.43 16.18
C ARG A 93 -13.05 10.18 16.08
N ALA A 94 -12.78 9.57 17.23
CA ALA A 94 -12.18 8.24 17.29
C ALA A 94 -12.82 7.30 16.26
N PRO A 95 -12.02 6.73 15.33
CA PRO A 95 -12.50 5.79 14.33
C PRO A 95 -13.28 4.65 14.97
N ARG A 96 -14.44 4.30 14.38
CA ARG A 96 -15.19 3.11 14.77
C ARG A 96 -14.85 2.00 13.81
N ILE A 97 -13.85 1.20 14.20
CA ILE A 97 -13.28 0.18 13.34
C ILE A 97 -14.17 -1.06 13.29
N GLY A 98 -14.42 -1.51 12.06
CA GLY A 98 -15.15 -2.74 11.77
C GLY A 98 -14.59 -3.44 10.54
N ASN A 99 -14.96 -4.70 10.36
CA ASN A 99 -14.89 -5.34 9.05
C ASN A 99 -16.03 -4.81 8.17
N ARG A 100 -15.76 -4.69 6.87
CA ARG A 100 -16.80 -4.37 5.87
C ARG A 100 -17.68 -5.60 5.62
N GLU A 101 -18.87 -5.37 5.08
CA GLU A 101 -19.78 -6.40 4.57
C GLU A 101 -20.00 -6.16 3.07
N PRO A 102 -19.58 -7.07 2.17
CA PRO A 102 -18.82 -8.30 2.45
C PRO A 102 -17.41 -8.02 2.97
N LEU A 103 -16.76 -9.04 3.55
CA LEU A 103 -15.38 -8.94 4.06
C LEU A 103 -14.42 -8.43 2.98
N SER A 104 -13.53 -7.53 3.39
CA SER A 104 -12.61 -6.80 2.51
C SER A 104 -11.26 -6.59 3.21
N VAL A 105 -10.23 -6.35 2.41
CA VAL A 105 -8.87 -6.00 2.90
C VAL A 105 -8.75 -4.57 3.41
N LEU A 106 -9.86 -3.84 3.49
CA LEU A 106 -9.92 -2.49 3.98
C LEU A 106 -10.76 -2.43 5.27
N PRO A 107 -10.31 -1.72 6.31
CA PRO A 107 -11.15 -1.45 7.46
C PRO A 107 -12.37 -0.60 7.07
N ALA A 108 -13.48 -0.83 7.77
CA ALA A 108 -14.58 0.11 7.84
C ALA A 108 -14.29 1.16 8.92
N GLY A 109 -14.63 2.43 8.66
CA GLY A 109 -14.55 3.51 9.65
C GLY A 109 -13.17 4.07 9.95
N ALA A 110 -12.10 3.56 9.32
CA ALA A 110 -10.74 4.08 9.48
C ALA A 110 -10.59 5.51 8.91
N PHE A 111 -9.70 6.28 9.52
CA PHE A 111 -9.29 7.58 8.99
C PHE A 111 -8.11 7.37 8.02
N TRP A 112 -8.30 7.70 6.76
CA TRP A 112 -7.32 7.42 5.72
C TRP A 112 -6.44 8.62 5.45
N THR A 113 -5.15 8.35 5.19
CA THR A 113 -4.18 9.36 4.76
C THR A 113 -3.27 8.82 3.66
N SER A 114 -2.90 9.67 2.70
CA SER A 114 -1.88 9.41 1.69
C SER A 114 -0.49 9.79 2.15
N THR A 115 0.48 9.30 1.39
CA THR A 115 1.90 9.58 1.57
C THR A 115 2.28 10.82 0.75
N PRO A 116 2.84 11.89 1.36
CA PRO A 116 3.44 12.98 0.61
C PRO A 116 4.66 12.48 -0.16
N ILE A 117 4.85 12.97 -1.38
CA ILE A 117 5.93 12.53 -2.28
C ILE A 117 6.77 13.72 -2.71
N THR A 118 6.09 14.82 -3.05
CA THR A 118 6.68 16.14 -3.28
C THR A 118 5.86 17.18 -2.50
N GLU A 119 6.20 18.47 -2.65
CA GLU A 119 5.43 19.56 -2.04
C GLU A 119 3.96 19.58 -2.52
N ASP A 120 3.74 19.22 -3.79
CA ASP A 120 2.41 19.29 -4.42
C ASP A 120 1.75 17.92 -4.61
N GLU A 121 2.54 16.86 -4.75
CA GLU A 121 2.07 15.50 -5.05
C GLU A 121 2.09 14.59 -3.81
N ASP A 122 0.98 13.90 -3.60
CA ASP A 122 0.84 12.77 -2.70
C ASP A 122 0.37 11.51 -3.46
N SER A 123 0.45 10.35 -2.79
CA SER A 123 0.14 9.05 -3.38
C SER A 123 -1.30 8.89 -3.86
N TRP A 124 -2.27 9.69 -3.41
CA TRP A 124 -3.62 9.71 -3.99
C TRP A 124 -3.64 10.56 -5.25
N THR A 125 -3.05 11.76 -5.18
CA THR A 125 -3.01 12.68 -6.34
C THR A 125 -2.32 12.08 -7.56
N LEU A 126 -1.26 11.29 -7.33
CA LEU A 126 -0.53 10.60 -8.39
C LEU A 126 -1.31 9.47 -9.06
N CYS A 127 -2.17 8.81 -8.30
CA CYS A 127 -2.85 7.60 -8.72
C CYS A 127 -4.19 7.91 -9.40
N GLY A 128 -4.78 9.08 -9.12
CA GLY A 128 -5.99 9.55 -9.80
C GLY A 128 -7.28 8.86 -9.37
N GLU A 129 -7.20 7.69 -8.72
CA GLU A 129 -8.35 6.95 -8.24
C GLU A 129 -9.05 7.73 -7.11
N ASN A 130 -10.35 7.99 -7.29
CA ASN A 130 -11.25 8.63 -6.32
C ASN A 130 -10.89 10.06 -5.87
N LEU A 131 -9.98 10.74 -6.58
CA LEU A 131 -9.68 12.14 -6.32
C LEU A 131 -10.87 13.03 -6.64
N ARG A 132 -11.47 13.59 -5.60
CA ARG A 132 -12.35 14.74 -5.71
C ARG A 132 -11.48 15.99 -5.61
N ARG A 133 -10.90 16.44 -6.72
CA ARG A 133 -9.95 17.57 -6.75
C ARG A 133 -10.51 18.84 -6.12
N GLU A 134 -11.84 18.99 -6.11
CA GLU A 134 -12.56 20.06 -5.47
C GLU A 134 -12.58 19.99 -3.93
N MET A 135 -12.30 18.83 -3.34
CA MET A 135 -12.28 18.62 -1.89
C MET A 135 -11.01 19.22 -1.26
N PRO A 136 -11.13 19.80 -0.06
CA PRO A 136 -9.98 20.34 0.66
C PRO A 136 -8.98 19.24 1.00
N ARG A 137 -7.70 19.60 0.96
CA ARG A 137 -6.57 18.76 1.39
C ARG A 137 -6.00 19.31 2.70
N TRP A 138 -5.54 18.41 3.54
CA TRP A 138 -5.02 18.71 4.86
C TRP A 138 -3.75 17.92 5.10
N GLU A 139 -2.71 18.58 5.60
CA GLU A 139 -1.60 17.90 6.26
C GLU A 139 -2.05 17.45 7.64
N VAL A 140 -1.91 16.16 7.90
CA VAL A 140 -2.10 15.51 9.19
C VAL A 140 -0.73 15.32 9.81
N HIS A 141 -0.40 16.19 10.76
CA HIS A 141 0.82 16.08 11.55
C HIS A 141 0.53 15.24 12.80
N PHE A 142 1.49 14.45 13.27
CA PHE A 142 1.35 13.57 14.43
C PHE A 142 2.73 13.17 14.98
N ASP A 143 2.76 12.68 16.21
CA ASP A 143 3.98 12.20 16.85
C ASP A 143 4.31 10.76 16.40
N VAL A 144 5.17 10.64 15.39
CA VAL A 144 5.61 9.35 14.83
C VAL A 144 6.16 8.41 15.91
N SER A 145 6.84 8.94 16.93
CA SER A 145 7.47 8.13 17.99
C SER A 145 6.49 7.44 18.93
N ARG A 146 5.24 7.93 18.96
CA ARG A 146 4.16 7.40 19.81
C ARG A 146 3.18 6.52 19.05
N ALA A 147 3.22 6.54 17.72
CA ALA A 147 2.30 5.78 16.90
C ALA A 147 2.71 4.30 16.84
N ARG A 148 1.82 3.39 17.25
CA ARG A 148 1.99 1.95 17.05
C ARG A 148 1.47 1.59 15.67
N VAL A 149 2.38 1.42 14.72
CA VAL A 149 2.03 1.19 13.31
C VAL A 149 2.44 -0.20 12.88
N ALA A 150 1.49 -0.98 12.38
CA ALA A 150 1.80 -2.19 11.62
C ALA A 150 2.20 -1.76 10.20
N ARG A 151 3.46 -2.01 9.83
CA ARG A 151 3.96 -1.71 8.48
C ARG A 151 3.86 -2.96 7.62
N ILE A 152 3.25 -2.81 6.45
CA ILE A 152 3.19 -3.84 5.42
C ILE A 152 4.20 -3.46 4.36
N ASP A 153 5.42 -3.96 4.50
CA ASP A 153 6.53 -3.75 3.57
C ASP A 153 6.78 -4.98 2.69
N SER A 154 6.20 -6.12 3.06
CA SER A 154 6.40 -7.44 2.46
C SER A 154 5.11 -8.29 2.47
N ALA A 155 5.09 -9.39 1.73
CA ALA A 155 4.00 -10.37 1.78
C ALA A 155 3.92 -11.05 3.15
N ARG A 156 5.08 -11.28 3.79
CA ARG A 156 5.17 -11.81 5.15
C ARG A 156 4.53 -10.91 6.18
N ASP A 157 4.81 -9.59 6.16
CA ASP A 157 4.21 -8.66 7.11
C ASP A 157 2.67 -8.70 7.05
N TRP A 158 2.14 -8.83 5.84
CA TRP A 158 0.70 -8.96 5.61
C TRP A 158 0.13 -10.27 6.16
N ALA A 159 0.81 -11.38 5.89
CA ALA A 159 0.42 -12.68 6.42
C ALA A 159 0.48 -12.71 7.96
N ASP A 160 1.56 -12.19 8.55
CA ASP A 160 1.77 -12.14 10.00
C ASP A 160 0.70 -11.28 10.69
N LEU A 161 0.34 -10.12 10.11
CA LEU A 161 -0.74 -9.27 10.62
C LEU A 161 -2.08 -10.01 10.62
N ILE A 162 -2.42 -10.70 9.52
CA ILE A 162 -3.66 -11.47 9.41
C ILE A 162 -3.63 -12.65 10.37
N ASP A 163 -2.54 -13.41 10.45
CA ASP A 163 -2.46 -14.59 11.30
C ASP A 163 -2.57 -14.26 12.80
N ALA A 164 -2.06 -13.10 13.21
CA ALA A 164 -2.26 -12.60 14.56
C ALA A 164 -3.74 -12.24 14.86
N ASN A 165 -4.51 -11.86 13.85
CA ASN A 165 -5.89 -11.36 13.97
C ASN A 165 -6.73 -11.75 12.74
N THR A 166 -7.23 -13.00 12.70
CA THR A 166 -7.86 -13.56 11.49
C THR A 166 -9.40 -13.61 11.58
N VAL A 167 -10.06 -13.21 10.50
CA VAL A 167 -11.43 -13.66 10.15
C VAL A 167 -11.37 -14.51 8.88
N THR A 168 -12.20 -15.54 8.76
CA THR A 168 -12.23 -16.40 7.56
C THR A 168 -13.55 -16.35 6.82
N ALA A 169 -13.51 -16.24 5.49
CA ALA A 169 -14.67 -16.42 4.61
C ALA A 169 -14.26 -17.05 3.27
N GLY A 170 -15.08 -18.00 2.78
CA GLY A 170 -14.85 -18.64 1.49
C GLY A 170 -13.50 -19.36 1.35
N GLY A 171 -12.99 -19.92 2.46
CA GLY A 171 -11.66 -20.57 2.49
C GLY A 171 -10.46 -19.62 2.47
N ARG A 172 -10.72 -18.30 2.56
CA ARG A 172 -9.69 -17.26 2.65
C ARG A 172 -9.68 -16.62 4.04
N LYS A 173 -8.51 -16.18 4.47
CA LYS A 173 -8.22 -15.41 5.66
C LYS A 173 -8.20 -13.92 5.31
N TYR A 174 -8.84 -13.13 6.16
CA TYR A 174 -8.96 -11.68 6.12
C TYR A 174 -8.46 -11.10 7.45
N PRO A 175 -8.01 -9.85 7.47
CA PRO A 175 -7.71 -9.14 8.72
C PRO A 175 -8.98 -8.95 9.57
N ASP A 176 -8.91 -9.26 10.85
CA ASP A 176 -9.88 -8.84 11.87
C ASP A 176 -9.56 -7.39 12.26
N TRP A 177 -10.21 -6.44 11.60
CA TRP A 177 -9.92 -5.01 11.81
C TRP A 177 -10.21 -4.53 13.23
N PRO A 178 -11.34 -4.89 13.87
CA PRO A 178 -11.57 -4.63 15.28
C PRO A 178 -10.44 -5.11 16.18
N ALA A 179 -9.99 -6.37 16.04
CA ALA A 179 -8.92 -6.93 16.87
C ALA A 179 -7.56 -6.24 16.61
N ILE A 180 -7.22 -5.96 15.35
CA ILE A 180 -6.01 -5.20 14.99
C ILE A 180 -6.02 -3.81 15.64
N ALA A 181 -7.18 -3.14 15.65
CA ALA A 181 -7.34 -1.82 16.28
C ALA A 181 -7.15 -1.83 17.80
N GLU A 182 -7.14 -3.00 18.46
CA GLU A 182 -6.82 -3.11 19.89
C GLU A 182 -5.32 -2.91 20.16
N THR A 183 -4.48 -3.33 19.22
CA THR A 183 -3.02 -3.42 19.40
C THR A 183 -2.25 -2.36 18.61
N CYS A 184 -2.82 -1.86 17.51
CA CYS A 184 -2.20 -0.88 16.63
C CYS A 184 -3.06 0.40 16.51
N ASP A 185 -2.39 1.53 16.32
CA ASP A 185 -3.03 2.83 16.06
C ASP A 185 -3.26 3.03 14.55
N ALA A 186 -2.41 2.43 13.71
CA ALA A 186 -2.52 2.48 12.26
C ALA A 186 -1.92 1.25 11.57
N VAL A 187 -2.35 1.03 10.33
CA VAL A 187 -1.68 0.14 9.37
C VAL A 187 -1.19 0.97 8.19
N HIS A 188 0.08 0.82 7.83
CA HIS A 188 0.69 1.51 6.69
C HIS A 188 1.08 0.49 5.62
N LEU A 189 0.66 0.72 4.38
CA LEU A 189 1.09 -0.06 3.23
C LEU A 189 2.11 0.75 2.43
N SER A 190 3.34 0.24 2.33
CA SER A 190 4.38 0.88 1.54
C SER A 190 4.30 0.50 0.06
N ALA A 191 5.14 1.13 -0.76
CA ALA A 191 5.21 0.83 -2.19
C ALA A 191 5.70 -0.61 -2.47
N ALA A 192 6.61 -1.13 -1.65
CA ALA A 192 7.06 -2.52 -1.75
C ALA A 192 5.94 -3.48 -1.35
N GLY A 193 5.29 -3.24 -0.20
CA GLY A 193 4.16 -4.05 0.26
C GLY A 193 3.00 -4.06 -0.75
N LEU A 194 2.72 -2.93 -1.40
CA LEU A 194 1.70 -2.82 -2.44
C LEU A 194 1.95 -3.77 -3.63
N LEU A 195 3.20 -4.11 -3.93
CA LEU A 195 3.54 -5.04 -5.02
C LEU A 195 3.71 -6.48 -4.54
N LEU A 196 4.25 -6.67 -3.34
CA LEU A 196 4.61 -7.97 -2.79
C LEU A 196 3.45 -8.67 -2.08
N ALA A 197 2.56 -7.94 -1.40
CA ALA A 197 1.47 -8.51 -0.60
C ALA A 197 0.26 -8.96 -1.45
N HIS A 198 0.57 -9.66 -2.54
CA HIS A 198 -0.35 -10.35 -3.43
C HIS A 198 -0.02 -11.86 -3.45
N PRO A 199 -0.97 -12.73 -3.84
CA PRO A 199 -0.67 -14.14 -3.99
C PRO A 199 0.51 -14.37 -4.95
N ASN A 200 1.51 -15.10 -4.50
CA ASN A 200 2.65 -15.49 -5.34
C ASN A 200 2.18 -16.42 -6.47
N ILE A 201 2.67 -16.18 -7.68
CA ILE A 201 2.30 -16.89 -8.92
C ILE A 201 2.64 -18.38 -8.84
N ALA A 202 3.81 -18.72 -8.30
CA ALA A 202 4.35 -20.08 -8.26
C ALA A 202 3.82 -20.89 -7.07
N THR A 203 3.34 -20.24 -6.02
CA THR A 203 2.92 -20.94 -4.80
C THR A 203 1.42 -20.84 -4.56
N THR A 204 0.78 -22.00 -4.43
CA THR A 204 -0.57 -22.11 -3.86
C THR A 204 -0.61 -21.74 -2.36
N ARG A 205 0.56 -21.58 -1.71
CA ARG A 205 0.71 -21.39 -0.25
C ARG A 205 0.20 -20.05 0.28
N PHE A 206 0.21 -18.99 -0.54
CA PHE A 206 -0.46 -17.72 -0.21
C PHE A 206 -1.93 -17.70 -0.67
N GLY A 207 -2.43 -18.80 -1.25
CA GLY A 207 -3.79 -18.94 -1.76
C GLY A 207 -4.89 -18.90 -0.70
N CYS A 208 -4.52 -18.83 0.59
CA CYS A 208 -5.46 -18.59 1.69
C CYS A 208 -5.57 -17.11 2.08
N TYR A 209 -4.63 -16.23 1.76
CA TYR A 209 -4.73 -14.82 2.15
C TYR A 209 -5.32 -14.00 1.00
N VAL A 210 -6.15 -13.03 1.34
CA VAL A 210 -6.52 -11.98 0.41
C VAL A 210 -5.34 -11.04 0.19
N GLY A 211 -5.06 -10.67 -1.06
CA GLY A 211 -4.02 -9.68 -1.37
C GLY A 211 -4.47 -8.25 -1.09
N VAL A 212 -3.54 -7.30 -1.04
CA VAL A 212 -3.79 -5.88 -0.73
C VAL A 212 -4.45 -5.08 -1.88
N GLY A 213 -5.07 -5.75 -2.84
CA GLY A 213 -5.52 -5.13 -4.09
C GLY A 213 -6.49 -3.96 -3.92
N GLU A 214 -7.31 -3.94 -2.86
CA GLU A 214 -8.25 -2.83 -2.63
C GLU A 214 -7.59 -1.58 -2.06
N TRP A 215 -6.35 -1.64 -1.54
CA TRP A 215 -5.66 -0.44 -1.03
C TRP A 215 -5.31 0.55 -2.15
N SER A 216 -5.23 0.10 -3.42
CA SER A 216 -4.97 0.87 -4.66
C SER A 216 -3.65 1.66 -4.72
N THR A 217 -3.13 2.15 -3.60
CA THR A 217 -1.96 3.04 -3.52
C THR A 217 -1.36 3.03 -2.12
N VAL A 218 -0.13 3.53 -2.02
CA VAL A 218 0.61 3.71 -0.76
C VAL A 218 -0.20 4.61 0.17
N SER A 219 -0.58 4.14 1.35
CA SER A 219 -1.46 4.89 2.24
C SER A 219 -1.36 4.37 3.67
N THR A 220 -2.02 5.08 4.58
CA THR A 220 -2.16 4.67 5.98
C THR A 220 -3.63 4.68 6.37
N ALA A 221 -4.08 3.57 6.94
CA ALA A 221 -5.36 3.43 7.62
C ALA A 221 -5.15 3.66 9.12
N TRP A 222 -5.57 4.82 9.63
CA TRP A 222 -5.59 5.10 11.05
C TRP A 222 -6.80 4.43 11.69
N LEU A 223 -6.50 3.46 12.57
CA LEU A 223 -7.47 2.68 13.34
C LEU A 223 -7.87 3.38 14.64
N ARG A 224 -7.04 4.34 15.08
CA ARG A 224 -7.27 5.25 16.20
C ARG A 224 -6.90 6.67 15.80
N GLU A 225 -7.22 7.63 16.65
CA GLU A 225 -6.76 9.01 16.44
C GLU A 225 -5.22 9.05 16.42
N PRO A 226 -4.60 9.74 15.44
CA PRO A 226 -3.14 9.84 15.42
C PRO A 226 -2.64 10.56 16.68
N PRO A 227 -1.52 10.15 17.28
CA PRO A 227 -1.05 10.71 18.55
C PRO A 227 -0.61 12.16 18.38
N ASN A 228 -1.06 13.03 19.29
CA ASN A 228 -0.73 14.47 19.31
C ASN A 228 -0.98 15.17 17.96
N TRP A 229 -2.03 14.76 17.26
CA TRP A 229 -2.23 15.20 15.89
C TRP A 229 -2.64 16.68 15.78
N ARG A 230 -2.29 17.30 14.66
CA ARG A 230 -2.68 18.65 14.27
C ARG A 230 -2.92 18.71 12.76
N LEU A 231 -3.81 19.58 12.32
CA LEU A 231 -4.09 19.81 10.91
C LEU A 231 -3.50 21.12 10.42
N ALA A 232 -2.99 21.11 9.20
CA ALA A 232 -2.73 22.32 8.43
C ALA A 232 -3.40 22.20 7.05
N PRO A 233 -4.12 23.24 6.57
CA PRO A 233 -4.71 23.21 5.23
C PRO A 233 -3.60 23.23 4.17
N MET A 234 -3.75 22.45 3.11
CA MET A 234 -2.88 22.53 1.94
C MET A 234 -3.45 23.46 0.87
N PRO A 235 -2.60 24.10 0.06
CA PRO A 235 -3.02 24.74 -1.18
C PRO A 235 -3.78 23.74 -2.07
N ARG A 236 -4.76 24.24 -2.83
CA ARG A 236 -5.38 23.41 -3.86
C ARG A 236 -4.34 23.16 -4.95
N PRO A 237 -4.16 21.92 -5.44
CA PRO A 237 -3.35 21.68 -6.62
C PRO A 237 -3.97 22.44 -7.80
N GLU A 238 -3.13 23.15 -8.56
CA GLU A 238 -3.53 23.90 -9.77
C GLU A 238 -4.03 22.98 -10.90
#